data_AF-A0A932PS52-F1
#
_entry.id   AF-A0A932PS52-F1
#
_cell.length_a   1.000
_cell.length_b   1.000
_cell.length_c   1.000
_cell.angle_alpha   90.00
_cell.angle_beta   90.00
_cell.angle_gamma   90.00
#
_symmetry.space_group_name_H-M   'P 1'
#
loop_
_entity.id
_entity.type
_entity.pdbx_description
1 polymer ?
#
loop_
_entity_poly.entity_id
_entity_poly.type
_entity_poly.pdbx_seq_one_letter_code
_entity_poly.pdbx_strand_id
1 'polypeptide(L)'
;MTAKQKSRDIVLALREAQVYGTAGKKNYVAFCGVSNFECRYGVNFSMSTPDRFTVFVDNNDNKIYDAGTDTLVETIMLKSPIAISSVECLNYGGVNTVCSSLEGNTMLNITFKRPSPDAFINDTADPAIDSYELGRVTITNGIKTSTVTISKAGQISLQ
;
A
#
# COMPACT_ATOMS: atom_id res chain seq x y z
N MET A 1 4.80 22.69 5.82
CA MET A 1 5.08 21.38 5.18
C MET A 1 4.31 21.30 3.87
N THR A 2 4.90 20.74 2.81
CA THR A 2 4.28 20.69 1.47
C THR A 2 3.80 19.28 1.15
N ALA A 3 2.74 19.15 0.32
CA ALA A 3 2.27 17.85 -0.17
C ALA A 3 3.42 17.02 -0.77
N LYS A 4 4.32 17.65 -1.52
CA LYS A 4 5.52 17.02 -2.11
C LYS A 4 6.44 16.33 -1.09
N GLN A 5 6.57 16.86 0.13
CA GLN A 5 7.39 16.20 1.15
C GLN A 5 6.71 14.93 1.65
N LYS A 6 5.39 14.96 1.81
CA LYS A 6 4.62 13.79 2.26
C LYS A 6 4.49 12.70 1.22
N SER A 7 4.47 13.04 -0.06
CA SER A 7 4.54 12.01 -1.11
C SER A 7 5.91 11.33 -1.16
N ARG A 8 7.00 11.99 -0.74
CA ARG A 8 8.29 11.30 -0.55
C ARG A 8 8.26 10.31 0.61
N ASP A 9 7.60 10.64 1.72
CA ASP A 9 7.42 9.72 2.85
C ASP A 9 6.68 8.44 2.37
N ILE A 10 5.65 8.59 1.52
CA ILE A 10 4.95 7.46 0.88
C ILE A 10 5.90 6.63 0.00
N VAL A 11 6.69 7.28 -0.86
CA VAL A 11 7.66 6.59 -1.74
C VAL A 11 8.70 5.82 -0.92
N LEU A 12 9.18 6.39 0.18
CA LEU A 12 10.13 5.73 1.07
C LEU A 12 9.50 4.50 1.73
N ALA A 13 8.30 4.62 2.28
CA ALA A 13 7.59 3.50 2.89
C ALA A 13 7.34 2.35 1.90
N LEU A 14 6.96 2.66 0.66
CA LEU A 14 6.79 1.64 -0.40
C LEU A 14 8.11 0.93 -0.72
N ARG A 15 9.22 1.67 -0.80
CA ARG A 15 10.56 1.08 -1.02
C ARG A 15 11.01 0.23 0.16
N GLU A 16 10.73 0.66 1.38
CA GLU A 16 11.04 -0.13 2.57
C GLU A 16 10.23 -1.41 2.61
N ALA A 17 8.93 -1.36 2.32
CA ALA A 17 8.09 -2.56 2.20
C ALA A 17 8.60 -3.50 1.10
N GLN A 18 8.99 -2.97 -0.06
CA GLN A 18 9.60 -3.76 -1.14
C GLN A 18 10.89 -4.43 -0.69
N VAL A 19 11.81 -3.68 -0.06
CA VAL A 19 13.06 -4.24 0.46
C VAL A 19 12.79 -5.29 1.54
N TYR A 20 11.85 -5.07 2.46
CA TYR A 20 11.55 -6.03 3.52
C TYR A 20 10.91 -7.30 2.99
N GLY A 21 9.94 -7.16 2.07
CA GLY A 21 9.25 -8.28 1.42
C GLY A 21 10.17 -9.09 0.51
N THR A 22 11.12 -8.46 -0.19
CA THR A 22 12.07 -9.11 -1.12
C THR A 22 13.39 -9.52 -0.49
N ALA A 23 13.80 -8.91 0.64
CA ALA A 23 14.97 -9.31 1.41
C ALA A 23 14.63 -10.37 2.47
N GLY A 24 13.33 -10.65 2.68
CA GLY A 24 12.88 -11.64 3.65
C GLY A 24 13.22 -11.19 5.06
N LYS A 25 12.90 -9.94 5.41
CA LYS A 25 13.14 -9.43 6.77
C LYS A 25 12.38 -10.32 7.76
N LYS A 26 13.12 -10.98 8.65
CA LYS A 26 12.54 -11.89 9.65
C LYS A 26 11.51 -11.14 10.51
N ASN A 27 10.27 -11.62 10.50
CA ASN A 27 9.26 -11.20 11.46
C ASN A 27 9.34 -12.11 12.70
N TYR A 28 9.57 -11.56 13.89
CA TYR A 28 9.66 -12.35 15.12
C TYR A 28 8.31 -12.60 15.79
N VAL A 29 7.26 -11.89 15.36
CA VAL A 29 5.93 -11.92 15.97
C VAL A 29 4.88 -12.63 15.10
N ALA A 30 5.17 -12.92 13.83
CA ALA A 30 4.24 -13.64 12.96
C ALA A 30 4.92 -14.74 12.13
N PHE A 31 4.17 -15.82 11.92
CA PHE A 31 4.56 -16.97 11.11
C PHE A 31 3.78 -16.92 9.80
N CYS A 32 4.39 -16.36 8.75
CA CYS A 32 3.73 -16.19 7.46
C CYS A 32 4.23 -17.28 6.48
N GLY A 33 3.44 -18.33 6.25
CA GLY A 33 3.85 -19.45 5.39
C GLY A 33 4.60 -20.54 6.16
N VAL A 34 5.76 -20.98 5.65
CA VAL A 34 6.57 -22.04 6.31
C VAL A 34 7.71 -21.47 7.16
N SER A 35 8.00 -20.18 7.08
CA SER A 35 8.99 -19.52 7.92
C SER A 35 8.73 -18.03 8.11
N ASN A 36 9.32 -17.46 9.16
CA ASN A 36 9.28 -16.04 9.48
C ASN A 36 9.97 -15.11 8.46
N PHE A 37 10.61 -15.68 7.43
CA PHE A 37 11.31 -14.93 6.36
C PHE A 37 10.46 -14.79 5.10
N GLU A 38 9.32 -15.47 5.04
CA GLU A 38 8.41 -15.47 3.88
C GLU A 38 7.24 -14.51 4.05
N CYS A 39 7.28 -13.69 5.09
CA CYS A 39 6.27 -12.68 5.34
C CYS A 39 6.24 -11.64 4.22
N ARG A 40 5.01 -11.32 3.82
CA ARG A 40 4.70 -10.28 2.85
C ARG A 40 4.61 -8.95 3.59
N TYR A 41 5.30 -7.94 3.07
CA TYR A 41 5.27 -6.59 3.62
C TYR A 41 4.48 -5.68 2.69
N GLY A 42 3.73 -4.75 3.27
CA GLY A 42 2.91 -3.86 2.47
C GLY A 42 2.65 -2.51 3.08
N VAL A 43 2.01 -1.67 2.27
CA VAL A 43 1.50 -0.36 2.66
C VAL A 43 0.02 -0.31 2.34
N ASN A 44 -0.78 0.06 3.32
CA ASN A 44 -2.22 0.24 3.21
C ASN A 44 -2.58 1.73 3.28
N PHE A 45 -3.39 2.16 2.32
CA PHE A 45 -4.02 3.48 2.26
C PHE A 45 -5.53 3.29 2.38
N SER A 46 -6.16 3.92 3.35
CA SER A 46 -7.62 3.86 3.52
C SER A 46 -8.23 5.25 3.53
N MET A 47 -9.29 5.44 2.77
CA MET A 47 -10.08 6.67 2.78
C MET A 47 -10.90 6.84 4.06
N SER A 48 -11.05 5.80 4.88
CA SER A 48 -11.60 5.91 6.24
C SER A 48 -10.65 6.63 7.21
N THR A 49 -9.34 6.63 6.91
CA THR A 49 -8.30 7.32 7.70
C THR A 49 -7.37 8.10 6.76
N PRO A 50 -7.86 9.15 6.08
CA PRO A 50 -7.10 9.85 5.04
C PRO A 50 -5.94 10.69 5.60
N ASP A 51 -5.80 10.78 6.92
CA ASP A 51 -4.75 11.51 7.63
C ASP A 51 -3.48 10.69 7.84
N ARG A 52 -3.48 9.41 7.47
CA ARG A 52 -2.39 8.47 7.72
C ARG A 52 -2.35 7.35 6.69
N PHE A 53 -1.25 6.61 6.69
CA PHE A 53 -1.13 5.32 6.01
C PHE A 53 -0.30 4.36 6.86
N THR A 54 -0.41 3.08 6.58
CA THR A 54 0.08 2.02 7.46
C THR A 54 1.02 1.08 6.72
N VAL A 55 2.22 0.89 7.27
CA VAL A 55 3.14 -0.18 6.86
C VAL A 55 2.84 -1.40 7.73
N PHE A 56 2.66 -2.56 7.10
CA PHE A 56 2.23 -3.78 7.78
C PHE A 56 2.96 -5.02 7.27
N VAL A 57 2.89 -6.08 8.07
CA VAL A 57 3.18 -7.44 7.65
C VAL A 57 1.87 -8.19 7.54
N ASP A 58 1.62 -8.72 6.36
CA ASP A 58 0.49 -9.61 6.10
C ASP A 58 0.81 -10.99 6.70
N ASN A 59 0.11 -11.30 7.79
CA ASN A 59 0.34 -12.49 8.58
C ASN A 59 -0.42 -13.71 8.03
N ASN A 60 -1.49 -13.49 7.27
CA ASN A 60 -2.38 -14.55 6.76
C ASN A 60 -2.24 -14.78 5.23
N ASP A 61 -1.34 -14.03 4.58
CA ASP A 61 -1.00 -14.03 3.16
C ASP A 61 -2.20 -13.75 2.23
N ASN A 62 -3.18 -13.00 2.72
CA ASN A 62 -4.35 -12.59 1.93
C ASN A 62 -4.13 -11.31 1.09
N LYS A 63 -2.93 -10.73 1.15
CA LYS A 63 -2.44 -9.60 0.35
C LYS A 63 -3.07 -8.25 0.70
N ILE A 64 -3.82 -8.17 1.79
CA ILE A 64 -4.51 -6.97 2.26
C ILE A 64 -4.16 -6.70 3.72
N TYR A 65 -4.44 -5.50 4.22
CA TYR A 65 -4.25 -5.18 5.63
C TYR A 65 -5.48 -5.51 6.47
N ASP A 66 -5.32 -6.46 7.39
CA ASP A 66 -6.35 -6.84 8.36
C ASP A 66 -6.01 -6.32 9.76
N ALA A 67 -6.70 -5.25 10.16
CA ALA A 67 -6.53 -4.69 11.50
C ALA A 67 -6.84 -5.73 12.59
N GLY A 68 -5.84 -5.99 13.46
CA GLY A 68 -5.94 -6.97 14.56
C GLY A 68 -5.44 -8.37 14.21
N THR A 69 -5.31 -8.71 12.93
CA THR A 69 -4.66 -9.95 12.46
C THR A 69 -3.22 -9.69 12.05
N ASP A 70 -2.99 -8.59 11.33
CA ASP A 70 -1.68 -8.25 10.77
C ASP A 70 -0.76 -7.52 11.74
N THR A 71 0.54 -7.69 11.51
CA THR A 71 1.55 -7.00 12.32
C THR A 71 1.67 -5.57 11.83
N LEU A 72 1.33 -4.61 12.68
CA LEU A 72 1.60 -3.19 12.43
C LEU A 72 3.11 -2.92 12.53
N VAL A 73 3.73 -2.50 11.44
CA VAL A 73 5.15 -2.10 11.41
C VAL A 73 5.29 -0.63 11.77
N GLU A 74 4.53 0.23 11.10
CA GLU A 74 4.55 1.67 11.31
C GLU A 74 3.23 2.31 10.86
N THR A 75 2.80 3.36 11.57
CA THR A 75 1.73 4.27 11.11
C THR A 75 2.33 5.64 10.86
N ILE A 76 2.25 6.11 9.61
CA ILE A 76 2.83 7.39 9.21
C ILE A 76 1.71 8.42 9.07
N MET A 77 1.76 9.45 9.92
CA MET A 77 0.80 10.56 9.91
C MET A 77 1.18 11.60 8.86
N LEU A 78 0.25 11.95 7.98
CA LEU A 78 0.41 13.02 6.99
C LEU A 78 0.35 14.42 7.63
N LYS A 79 -0.34 14.54 8.78
CA LYS A 79 -0.58 15.76 9.56
C LYS A 79 -1.31 16.86 8.77
N SER A 80 -2.38 17.39 9.36
CA SER A 80 -3.17 18.48 8.79
C SER A 80 -2.27 19.66 8.35
N PRO A 81 -2.53 20.31 7.20
CA PRO A 81 -3.70 20.14 6.32
C PRO A 81 -3.54 19.06 5.24
N ILE A 82 -2.53 18.19 5.33
CA ILE A 82 -2.27 17.18 4.29
C ILE A 82 -3.10 15.93 4.56
N ALA A 83 -3.81 15.47 3.52
CA ALA A 83 -4.60 14.24 3.56
C ALA A 83 -4.54 13.51 2.21
N ILE A 84 -4.87 12.23 2.22
CA ILE A 84 -5.15 11.42 1.03
C ILE A 84 -6.48 11.91 0.46
N SER A 85 -6.47 12.39 -0.79
CA SER A 85 -7.68 12.83 -1.49
C SER A 85 -8.30 11.74 -2.34
N SER A 86 -7.48 10.82 -2.87
CA SER A 86 -7.96 9.68 -3.64
C SER A 86 -6.96 8.53 -3.62
N VAL A 87 -7.49 7.31 -3.69
CA VAL A 87 -6.75 6.10 -4.05
C VAL A 87 -7.46 5.46 -5.26
N GLU A 88 -6.68 5.12 -6.29
CA GLU A 88 -7.18 4.61 -7.57
C GLU A 88 -6.43 3.34 -7.94
N CYS A 89 -7.16 2.40 -8.54
CA CYS A 89 -6.71 1.07 -8.92
C CYS A 89 -6.98 0.91 -10.42
N LEU A 90 -5.95 0.65 -11.21
CA LEU A 90 -6.04 0.67 -12.67
C LEU A 90 -5.68 -0.69 -13.26
N ASN A 91 -6.56 -1.19 -14.13
CA ASN A 91 -6.33 -2.37 -14.96
C ASN A 91 -5.57 -2.02 -16.25
N TYR A 92 -5.10 -3.05 -16.96
CA TYR A 92 -4.45 -2.91 -18.26
C TYR A 92 -5.32 -2.08 -19.22
N GLY A 93 -4.77 -0.97 -19.72
CA GLY A 93 -5.51 0.02 -20.53
C GLY A 93 -5.81 1.34 -19.81
N GLY A 94 -5.51 1.45 -18.50
CA GLY A 94 -5.49 2.73 -17.78
C GLY A 94 -6.88 3.30 -17.46
N VAL A 95 -7.92 2.46 -17.45
CA VAL A 95 -9.23 2.87 -16.97
C VAL A 95 -9.13 3.08 -15.46
N ASN A 96 -9.31 4.33 -15.02
CA ASN A 96 -9.32 4.67 -13.60
C ASN A 96 -10.55 4.05 -12.94
N THR A 97 -10.31 3.07 -12.08
CA THR A 97 -11.31 2.55 -11.16
C THR A 97 -10.99 3.05 -9.76
N VAL A 98 -12.03 3.48 -9.03
CA VAL A 98 -11.89 3.76 -7.60
C VAL A 98 -11.61 2.42 -6.93
N CYS A 99 -10.54 2.34 -6.14
CA CYS A 99 -10.27 1.15 -5.32
C CYS A 99 -11.45 0.97 -4.35
N SER A 100 -12.21 -0.12 -4.40
CA SER A 100 -13.42 -0.28 -3.58
C SER A 100 -13.42 -1.57 -2.81
N SER A 101 -13.71 -1.51 -1.50
CA SER A 101 -14.00 -2.71 -0.71
C SER A 101 -15.46 -3.16 -0.81
N LEU A 102 -15.69 -4.45 -0.55
CA LEU A 102 -17.03 -5.02 -0.34
C LEU A 102 -17.84 -4.30 0.75
N GLU A 103 -17.17 -3.64 1.69
CA GLU A 103 -17.77 -2.93 2.81
C GLU A 103 -17.97 -1.42 2.53
N GLY A 104 -17.72 -0.97 1.30
CA GLY A 104 -17.86 0.44 0.91
C GLY A 104 -16.73 1.34 1.40
N ASN A 105 -15.63 0.75 1.90
CA ASN A 105 -14.41 1.47 2.28
C ASN A 105 -13.42 1.46 1.10
N THR A 106 -13.08 2.63 0.58
CA THR A 106 -12.05 2.75 -0.45
C THR A 106 -10.68 2.56 0.17
N MET A 107 -10.00 1.46 -0.17
CA MET A 107 -8.66 1.17 0.31
C MET A 107 -7.75 0.66 -0.80
N LEU A 108 -6.45 0.87 -0.64
CA LEU A 108 -5.41 0.39 -1.55
C LEU A 108 -4.31 -0.27 -0.73
N ASN A 109 -4.12 -1.56 -0.98
CA ASN A 109 -3.07 -2.38 -0.41
C ASN A 109 -2.01 -2.64 -1.47
N ILE A 110 -0.76 -2.31 -1.16
CA ILE A 110 0.39 -2.58 -2.02
C ILE A 110 1.34 -3.48 -1.24
N THR A 111 1.53 -4.71 -1.68
CA THR A 111 2.31 -5.71 -0.97
C THR A 111 3.42 -6.32 -1.82
N PHE A 112 4.49 -6.77 -1.16
CA PHE A 112 5.68 -7.36 -1.78
C PHE A 112 6.07 -8.63 -1.04
N LYS A 113 6.47 -9.67 -1.78
CA LYS A 113 6.84 -10.97 -1.22
C LYS A 113 7.93 -11.64 -2.05
N ARG A 114 8.91 -12.24 -1.37
CA ARG A 114 9.89 -13.13 -2.00
C ARG A 114 9.23 -14.24 -2.83
N PRO A 115 9.87 -14.67 -3.93
CA PRO A 115 11.14 -14.17 -4.48
C PRO A 115 10.99 -12.99 -5.46
N SER A 116 9.78 -12.51 -5.73
CA SER A 116 9.53 -11.51 -6.77
C SER A 116 9.59 -10.06 -6.22
N PRO A 117 10.22 -9.11 -6.93
CA PRO A 117 10.14 -7.69 -6.61
C PRO A 117 8.82 -7.02 -7.03
N ASP A 118 7.94 -7.77 -7.70
CA ASP A 118 6.66 -7.27 -8.18
C ASP A 118 5.74 -6.87 -7.03
N ALA A 119 5.03 -5.76 -7.25
CA ALA A 119 4.00 -5.26 -6.36
C ALA A 119 2.69 -6.01 -6.63
N PHE A 120 2.06 -6.51 -5.57
CA PHE A 120 0.66 -6.90 -5.59
C PHE A 120 -0.18 -5.70 -5.15
N ILE A 121 -1.07 -5.25 -6.04
CA ILE A 121 -1.91 -4.07 -5.86
C ILE A 121 -3.35 -4.53 -5.73
N ASN A 122 -4.00 -4.28 -4.59
CA ASN A 122 -5.33 -4.83 -4.28
C ASN A 122 -6.18 -3.80 -3.52
N ASP A 123 -7.50 -3.77 -3.75
CA ASP A 123 -8.46 -2.83 -3.15
C ASP A 123 -9.50 -3.45 -2.21
N THR A 124 -9.48 -4.78 -2.07
CA THR A 124 -10.33 -5.72 -1.31
C THR A 124 -11.62 -6.24 -1.96
N ALA A 125 -11.72 -7.58 -1.97
CA ALA A 125 -12.93 -8.43 -1.93
C ALA A 125 -12.53 -9.90 -2.09
N ASP A 126 -11.61 -10.15 -3.01
CA ASP A 126 -11.18 -11.48 -3.39
C ASP A 126 -9.66 -11.53 -3.55
N PRO A 127 -8.92 -12.15 -2.61
CA PRO A 127 -7.48 -12.32 -2.70
C PRO A 127 -7.08 -13.21 -3.89
N ALA A 128 -8.02 -13.87 -4.56
CA ALA A 128 -7.79 -14.73 -5.71
C ALA A 128 -7.87 -14.00 -7.07
N ILE A 129 -8.41 -12.77 -7.15
CA ILE A 129 -8.78 -12.18 -8.46
C ILE A 129 -7.96 -10.96 -8.86
N ASP A 130 -7.58 -10.05 -7.95
CA ASP A 130 -7.06 -8.76 -8.41
C ASP A 130 -5.61 -8.45 -7.97
N SER A 131 -4.72 -8.43 -8.96
CA SER A 131 -3.56 -7.52 -8.92
C SER A 131 -3.78 -6.46 -9.99
N TYR A 132 -4.09 -5.23 -9.60
CA TYR A 132 -4.11 -4.12 -10.53
C TYR A 132 -2.72 -3.89 -11.15
N GLU A 133 -2.69 -3.34 -12.35
CA GLU A 133 -1.44 -3.02 -13.04
C GLU A 133 -0.80 -1.75 -12.48
N LEU A 134 -1.63 -0.80 -12.01
CA LEU A 134 -1.19 0.42 -11.34
C LEU A 134 -2.05 0.71 -10.12
N GLY A 135 -1.40 1.20 -9.07
CA GLY A 135 -2.02 1.80 -7.90
C GLY A 135 -1.60 3.26 -7.81
N ARG A 136 -2.55 4.15 -7.56
CA ARG A 136 -2.30 5.59 -7.49
C ARG A 136 -2.85 6.17 -6.21
N VAL A 137 -2.02 6.93 -5.52
CA VAL A 137 -2.37 7.65 -4.30
C VAL A 137 -2.17 9.13 -4.55
N THR A 138 -3.24 9.92 -4.41
CA THR A 138 -3.15 11.37 -4.49
C THR A 138 -3.29 11.96 -3.09
N ILE A 139 -2.35 12.81 -2.74
CA ILE A 139 -2.39 13.61 -1.51
C ILE A 139 -2.60 15.08 -1.85
N THR A 140 -3.32 15.78 -1.00
CA THR A 140 -3.64 17.21 -1.15
C THR A 140 -3.36 17.96 0.14
N ASN A 141 -3.03 19.25 0.04
CA ASN A 141 -3.08 20.19 1.16
C ASN A 141 -4.25 21.18 1.05
N GLY A 142 -5.24 20.89 0.19
CA GLY A 142 -6.37 21.76 -0.14
C GLY A 142 -6.12 22.73 -1.30
N ILE A 143 -4.87 22.94 -1.71
CA ILE A 143 -4.50 23.87 -2.80
C ILE A 143 -3.69 23.16 -3.88
N LYS A 144 -2.72 22.34 -3.48
CA LYS A 144 -1.84 21.58 -4.35
C LYS A 144 -1.98 20.10 -4.06
N THR A 145 -1.95 19.32 -5.13
CA THR A 145 -1.92 17.86 -5.09
C THR A 145 -0.53 17.34 -5.43
N SER A 146 -0.23 16.12 -4.99
CA SER A 146 0.90 15.33 -5.48
C SER A 146 0.45 13.88 -5.57
N THR A 147 0.89 13.20 -6.60
CA THR A 147 0.39 11.86 -6.93
C THR A 147 1.54 10.88 -6.97
N VAL A 148 1.42 9.80 -6.19
CA VAL A 148 2.33 8.67 -6.21
C VAL A 148 1.68 7.57 -7.01
N THR A 149 2.36 7.05 -8.02
CA THR A 149 1.89 5.89 -8.79
C THR A 149 2.90 4.75 -8.64
N ILE A 150 2.39 3.57 -8.29
CA ILE A 150 3.13 2.31 -8.26
C ILE A 150 2.62 1.41 -9.40
N SER A 151 3.53 0.73 -10.08
CA SER A 151 3.17 -0.35 -11.02
C SER A 151 3.34 -1.72 -10.41
N LYS A 152 2.64 -2.70 -10.97
CA LYS A 152 2.80 -4.12 -10.64
C LYS A 152 4.25 -4.61 -10.79
N ALA A 153 5.02 -4.02 -11.70
CA ALA A 153 6.46 -4.29 -11.82
C ALA A 153 7.33 -3.62 -10.73
N GLY A 154 6.72 -3.05 -9.69
CA GLY A 154 7.42 -2.39 -8.58
C GLY A 154 7.94 -0.98 -8.90
N GLN A 155 7.59 -0.39 -10.03
CA GLN A 155 8.09 0.94 -10.41
C GLN A 155 7.28 2.03 -9.71
N ILE A 156 7.97 2.91 -8.97
CA ILE A 156 7.34 4.02 -8.24
C ILE A 156 7.67 5.34 -8.95
N SER A 157 6.64 6.12 -9.26
CA SER A 157 6.75 7.46 -9.84
C SER A 157 6.04 8.50 -8.99
N LEU A 158 6.56 9.73 -9.05
CA LEU A 158 6.03 10.88 -8.33
C LEU A 158 5.70 11.98 -9.33
N GLN A 159 4.48 12.51 -9.24
CA GLN A 159 3.96 13.62 -10.05
C GLN A 159 3.55 14.79 -9.14
#